data_AF-A0A3D0DN55-F1
#
_entry.id   AF-A0A3D0DN55-F1
#
_cell.length_a   1.000
_cell.length_b   1.000
_cell.length_c   1.000
_cell.angle_alpha   90.00
_cell.angle_beta   90.00
_cell.angle_gamma   90.00
#
_symmetry.space_group_name_H-M   'P 1'
#
loop_
_entity.id
_entity.type
_entity.pdbx_description
1 polymer ?
#
loop_
_entity_poly.entity_id
_entity_poly.type
_entity_poly.pdbx_seq_one_letter_code
_entity_poly.pdbx_strand_id
1 'polypeptide(L)'
;MSKKHVIWVIIYLVLVLGSLLTVGGLTYKVDPFIHFHEPDTAHYFYKLENQRSLNYGIIEHFDYSGLITGTSMVENFKASEAEEAFGCKFIKVCSSGATFKESNEYLETALADNDDLRIIIRGLDMDMFFDDSERMREDLGEYPTYLYDDNDFNDVKYLFNGDVFFSYVYPMIKERSKDSFEPGITSFDDYSNWMGGWVFGKNVLYPDGVTVREATEGAGITEEEKNIILENITQNVTGIAEEYPDTTFYYFITPYSIQWWQNKRDYGYLNKQIEAEKLIIEEILKHKNIKLYSFNCLSDITTDLNNYKDSIHYGEWVNSMMIKYMSEDKCLLTYDNYESYLTEEKDLYYNYDYAQLNDQEDYENDRFMEVLFNEKINGVEPLHIDFNDTELVTIQNAEVVEDQYNGADGLLCTGCIGRPSESDISVSDYLRDTGYIGFKFSVDDIGEYKNLIFYGKKAADHGQLTVYIYDSNGNVMAERTETYPNLDNEWHQYLIDVSQLEGGATIIFNGGYIDNSGNADSQYVFSDITLY
;
A
#
# COMPACT_ATOMS: atom_id res chain seq x y z
N MET A 1 -64.32 -14.22 -12.19
CA MET A 1 -63.21 -15.19 -12.23
C MET A 1 -63.71 -16.55 -11.77
N SER A 2 -63.42 -17.65 -12.47
CA SER A 2 -63.71 -19.00 -11.95
C SER A 2 -62.91 -19.25 -10.66
N LYS A 3 -63.45 -20.05 -9.71
CA LYS A 3 -62.72 -20.39 -8.47
C LYS A 3 -61.32 -20.95 -8.74
N LYS A 4 -61.13 -21.64 -9.87
CA LYS A 4 -59.82 -22.14 -10.31
C LYS A 4 -58.83 -21.02 -10.61
N HIS A 5 -59.25 -19.94 -11.28
CA HIS A 5 -58.36 -18.81 -11.57
C HIS A 5 -57.93 -18.07 -10.31
N VAL A 6 -58.84 -17.91 -9.33
CA VAL A 6 -58.50 -17.30 -8.04
C VAL A 6 -57.46 -18.14 -7.29
N ILE A 7 -57.62 -19.48 -7.26
CA ILE A 7 -56.64 -20.38 -6.65
C ILE A 7 -55.27 -20.29 -7.33
N TRP A 8 -55.23 -20.26 -8.67
CA TRP A 8 -53.98 -20.09 -9.42
C TRP A 8 -53.27 -18.77 -9.11
N VAL A 9 -54.01 -17.66 -9.05
CA VAL A 9 -53.45 -16.35 -8.70
C VAL A 9 -52.90 -16.36 -7.27
N ILE A 10 -53.63 -16.96 -6.31
CA ILE A 10 -53.16 -17.08 -4.92
C ILE A 10 -51.88 -17.92 -4.86
N ILE A 11 -51.82 -19.07 -5.53
CA ILE A 11 -50.62 -19.91 -5.55
C ILE A 11 -49.43 -19.15 -6.15
N TYR A 12 -49.63 -18.47 -7.28
CA TYR A 12 -48.58 -17.68 -7.91
C TYR A 12 -48.08 -16.57 -6.98
N LEU A 13 -48.98 -15.82 -6.33
CA LEU A 13 -48.61 -14.78 -5.37
C LEU A 13 -47.84 -15.35 -4.18
N VAL A 14 -48.27 -16.49 -3.63
CA VAL A 14 -47.57 -17.16 -2.53
C VAL A 14 -46.16 -17.60 -2.95
N LEU A 15 -46.01 -18.13 -4.17
CA LEU A 15 -44.69 -18.51 -4.68
C LEU A 15 -43.79 -17.30 -4.88
N VAL A 16 -44.29 -16.21 -5.48
CA VAL A 16 -43.52 -14.99 -5.70
C VAL A 16 -43.12 -14.34 -4.37
N LEU A 17 -44.08 -14.15 -3.46
CA LEU A 17 -43.81 -13.57 -2.14
C LEU A 17 -42.89 -14.48 -1.32
N GLY A 18 -43.07 -15.80 -1.39
CA GLY A 18 -42.20 -16.76 -0.73
C GLY A 18 -40.76 -16.67 -1.25
N SER A 19 -40.57 -16.57 -2.56
CA SER A 19 -39.24 -16.38 -3.16
C SER A 19 -38.61 -15.06 -2.76
N LEU A 20 -39.37 -13.95 -2.79
CA LEU A 20 -38.87 -12.64 -2.37
C LEU A 20 -38.47 -12.64 -0.89
N LEU A 21 -39.31 -13.15 0.00
CA LEU A 21 -39.00 -13.27 1.43
C LEU A 21 -37.78 -14.17 1.68
N THR A 22 -37.59 -15.21 0.86
CA THR A 22 -36.39 -16.05 0.95
C THR A 22 -35.15 -15.28 0.52
N VAL A 23 -35.21 -14.57 -0.60
CA VAL A 23 -34.09 -13.72 -1.09
C VAL A 23 -33.76 -12.64 -0.06
N GLY A 24 -34.74 -11.83 0.34
CA GLY A 24 -34.53 -10.78 1.33
C GLY A 24 -34.07 -11.30 2.69
N GLY A 25 -34.63 -12.43 3.15
CA GLY A 25 -34.18 -13.06 4.39
C GLY A 25 -32.76 -13.61 4.33
N LEU A 26 -32.32 -14.09 3.16
CA LEU A 26 -30.92 -14.51 2.95
C LEU A 26 -29.99 -13.31 2.82
N THR A 27 -30.40 -12.24 2.12
CA THR A 27 -29.64 -10.98 2.04
C THR A 27 -29.47 -10.37 3.42
N TYR A 28 -30.54 -10.26 4.21
CA TYR A 28 -30.47 -9.78 5.59
C TYR A 28 -29.56 -10.65 6.45
N LYS A 29 -29.62 -11.98 6.32
CA LYS A 29 -28.82 -12.89 7.15
C LYS A 29 -27.33 -12.86 6.81
N VAL A 30 -27.00 -12.79 5.52
CA VAL A 30 -25.61 -12.78 5.06
C VAL A 30 -25.03 -11.38 5.16
N ASP A 31 -25.84 -10.37 4.86
CA ASP A 31 -25.52 -8.96 4.95
C ASP A 31 -24.12 -8.61 4.40
N PRO A 32 -23.87 -8.86 3.10
CA PRO A 32 -22.52 -8.78 2.54
C PRO A 32 -21.86 -7.40 2.66
N PHE A 33 -22.64 -6.33 2.94
CA PHE A 33 -22.13 -4.97 3.15
C PHE A 33 -22.29 -4.48 4.59
N ILE A 34 -22.68 -5.36 5.51
CA ILE A 34 -22.67 -5.11 6.95
C ILE A 34 -23.59 -3.94 7.34
N HIS A 35 -24.77 -3.82 6.72
CA HIS A 35 -25.71 -2.72 7.02
C HIS A 35 -26.63 -3.00 8.20
N PHE A 36 -26.83 -4.25 8.58
CA PHE A 36 -27.82 -4.63 9.57
C PHE A 36 -27.21 -5.22 10.84
N HIS A 37 -26.05 -5.86 10.75
CA HIS A 37 -25.41 -6.50 11.89
C HIS A 37 -23.92 -6.74 11.67
N GLU A 38 -23.20 -6.95 12.77
CA GLU A 38 -21.83 -7.48 12.77
C GLU A 38 -21.67 -8.67 11.81
N PRO A 39 -20.53 -8.78 11.09
CA PRO A 39 -20.32 -9.84 10.11
C PRO A 39 -20.25 -11.23 10.78
N ASP A 40 -20.97 -12.23 10.24
CA ASP A 40 -20.95 -13.63 10.71
C ASP A 40 -19.69 -14.38 10.20
N THR A 41 -18.53 -13.94 10.66
CA THR A 41 -17.20 -14.46 10.30
C THR A 41 -16.94 -15.87 10.79
N ALA A 42 -17.86 -16.48 11.55
CA ALA A 42 -17.82 -17.90 11.90
C ALA A 42 -18.36 -18.80 10.77
N HIS A 43 -19.17 -18.25 9.86
CA HIS A 43 -19.84 -19.02 8.82
C HIS A 43 -19.55 -18.54 7.40
N TYR A 44 -19.21 -17.27 7.22
CA TYR A 44 -18.95 -16.68 5.91
C TYR A 44 -17.58 -16.03 5.87
N PHE A 45 -17.10 -15.79 4.65
CA PHE A 45 -15.93 -14.97 4.41
C PHE A 45 -16.41 -13.64 3.82
N TYR A 46 -16.20 -12.54 4.54
CA TYR A 46 -16.55 -11.20 4.10
C TYR A 46 -15.38 -10.59 3.36
N LYS A 47 -15.48 -10.57 2.03
CA LYS A 47 -14.53 -9.82 1.23
C LYS A 47 -14.87 -8.35 1.31
N LEU A 48 -14.00 -7.56 1.92
CA LEU A 48 -14.19 -6.12 1.99
C LEU A 48 -13.82 -5.51 0.63
N GLU A 49 -14.82 -5.02 -0.09
CA GLU A 49 -14.72 -4.38 -1.39
C GLU A 49 -15.89 -3.40 -1.57
N ASN A 50 -15.88 -2.57 -2.63
CA ASN A 50 -16.97 -1.61 -2.90
C ASN A 50 -17.19 -0.59 -1.77
N GLN A 51 -16.16 0.23 -1.53
CA GLN A 51 -16.08 1.27 -0.48
C GLN A 51 -17.38 2.02 -0.20
N ARG A 52 -18.02 2.59 -1.22
CA ARG A 52 -19.23 3.40 -1.02
C ARG A 52 -20.43 2.59 -0.54
N SER A 53 -20.52 1.31 -0.88
CA SER A 53 -21.57 0.45 -0.34
C SER A 53 -21.24 -0.08 1.05
N LEU A 54 -19.95 -0.25 1.39
CA LEU A 54 -19.51 -0.98 2.57
C LEU A 54 -19.11 -0.09 3.75
N ASN A 55 -18.55 1.10 3.51
CA ASN A 55 -17.93 1.94 4.55
C ASN A 55 -18.89 2.31 5.69
N TYR A 56 -20.16 2.60 5.38
CA TYR A 56 -21.18 2.89 6.40
C TYR A 56 -21.46 1.67 7.28
N GLY A 57 -21.54 0.47 6.70
CA GLY A 57 -21.69 -0.74 7.47
C GLY A 57 -20.48 -1.06 8.37
N ILE A 58 -19.27 -0.74 7.90
CA ILE A 58 -18.06 -0.82 8.73
C ILE A 58 -18.14 0.15 9.91
N ILE A 59 -18.56 1.40 9.66
CA ILE A 59 -18.67 2.44 10.70
C ILE A 59 -19.67 2.03 11.79
N GLU A 60 -20.82 1.48 11.42
CA GLU A 60 -21.91 1.21 12.36
C GLU A 60 -21.67 -0.08 13.18
N HIS A 61 -21.05 -1.10 12.60
CA HIS A 61 -21.03 -2.45 13.20
C HIS A 61 -19.65 -2.94 13.65
N PHE A 62 -18.60 -2.11 13.64
CA PHE A 62 -17.29 -2.49 14.17
C PHE A 62 -16.97 -1.78 15.49
N ASP A 63 -16.22 -2.47 16.36
CA ASP A 63 -15.65 -1.90 17.58
C ASP A 63 -14.29 -1.25 17.29
N TYR A 64 -14.23 0.08 17.39
CA TYR A 64 -13.02 0.86 17.14
C TYR A 64 -12.99 2.16 17.95
N SER A 65 -11.78 2.67 18.14
CA SER A 65 -11.51 3.97 18.75
C SER A 65 -10.62 4.87 17.88
N GLY A 66 -10.17 4.33 16.75
CA GLY A 66 -9.37 4.98 15.72
C GLY A 66 -9.99 4.74 14.34
N LEU A 67 -9.90 5.74 13.45
CA LEU A 67 -10.44 5.66 12.09
C LEU A 67 -9.46 6.26 11.08
N ILE A 68 -9.19 5.54 9.99
CA ILE A 68 -8.42 6.02 8.84
C ILE A 68 -9.38 6.30 7.67
N THR A 69 -9.35 7.51 7.12
CA THR A 69 -10.23 7.92 6.00
C THR A 69 -9.54 8.86 5.01
N GLY A 70 -10.15 9.00 3.84
CA GLY A 70 -9.67 9.83 2.74
C GLY A 70 -9.92 9.18 1.39
N THR A 71 -9.12 9.56 0.40
CA THR A 71 -9.29 9.14 -0.99
C THR A 71 -8.48 7.87 -1.32
N SER A 72 -8.17 7.65 -2.60
CA SER A 72 -7.23 6.61 -3.05
C SER A 72 -5.82 6.77 -2.50
N MET A 73 -5.47 7.97 -2.05
CA MET A 73 -4.20 8.25 -1.40
C MET A 73 -4.06 7.56 -0.03
N VAL A 74 -5.19 7.19 0.58
CA VAL A 74 -5.26 6.58 1.91
C VAL A 74 -5.48 5.06 1.84
N GLU A 75 -5.78 4.52 0.66
CA GLU A 75 -6.14 3.11 0.46
C GLU A 75 -5.07 2.10 0.93
N ASN A 76 -3.79 2.47 0.83
CA ASN A 76 -2.66 1.61 1.20
C ASN A 76 -2.23 1.74 2.67
N PHE A 77 -2.88 2.59 3.49
CA PHE A 77 -2.63 2.60 4.94
C PHE A 77 -2.98 1.24 5.55
N LYS A 78 -2.16 0.74 6.46
CA LYS A 78 -2.42 -0.47 7.21
C LYS A 78 -2.97 -0.10 8.59
N ALA A 79 -4.10 -0.70 8.96
CA ALA A 79 -4.70 -0.44 10.27
C ALA A 79 -3.79 -0.96 11.38
N SER A 80 -3.18 -2.14 11.21
CA SER A 80 -2.27 -2.74 12.20
C SER A 80 -1.12 -1.79 12.59
N GLU A 81 -0.53 -1.10 11.62
CA GLU A 81 0.53 -0.11 11.86
C GLU A 81 0.02 1.10 12.65
N ALA A 82 -1.21 1.57 12.38
CA ALA A 82 -1.83 2.62 13.18
C ALA A 82 -2.18 2.15 14.59
N GLU A 83 -2.65 0.91 14.75
CA GLU A 83 -2.92 0.31 16.06
C GLU A 83 -1.65 0.22 16.91
N GLU A 84 -0.53 -0.20 16.31
CA GLU A 84 0.78 -0.22 16.97
C GLU A 84 1.24 1.20 17.35
N ALA A 85 1.13 2.15 16.41
CA ALA A 85 1.64 3.50 16.60
C ALA A 85 0.83 4.33 17.62
N PHE A 86 -0.49 4.13 17.71
CA PHE A 86 -1.39 4.93 18.55
C PHE A 86 -2.00 4.16 19.72
N GLY A 87 -1.82 2.84 19.79
CA GLY A 87 -2.22 2.01 20.93
C GLY A 87 -3.73 1.83 21.09
N CYS A 88 -4.50 1.89 20.00
CA CYS A 88 -5.96 1.74 20.00
C CYS A 88 -6.43 0.99 18.75
N LYS A 89 -7.67 0.50 18.71
CA LYS A 89 -8.20 -0.28 17.56
C LYS A 89 -8.60 0.63 16.41
N PHE A 90 -8.25 0.26 15.18
CA PHE A 90 -8.53 1.04 13.97
C PHE A 90 -9.42 0.32 12.97
N ILE A 91 -10.34 1.08 12.37
CA ILE A 91 -10.97 0.74 11.08
C ILE A 91 -10.40 1.62 9.97
N LYS A 92 -10.50 1.15 8.71
CA LYS A 92 -10.17 1.93 7.51
C LYS A 92 -11.39 2.06 6.61
N VAL A 93 -11.82 3.30 6.34
CA VAL A 93 -12.99 3.66 5.53
C VAL A 93 -12.64 4.74 4.51
N CYS A 94 -11.78 4.37 3.57
CA CYS A 94 -11.37 5.22 2.45
C CYS A 94 -12.33 5.06 1.26
N SER A 95 -12.40 6.07 0.39
CA SER A 95 -13.18 6.02 -0.85
C SER A 95 -12.40 6.62 -2.00
N SER A 96 -12.07 5.82 -3.02
CA SER A 96 -11.31 6.26 -4.19
C SER A 96 -11.93 7.51 -4.83
N GLY A 97 -11.11 8.56 -4.99
CA GLY A 97 -11.50 9.87 -5.51
C GLY A 97 -12.59 10.59 -4.71
N ALA A 98 -12.81 10.27 -3.44
CA ALA A 98 -13.79 10.99 -2.61
C ALA A 98 -13.52 12.50 -2.57
N THR A 99 -14.57 13.30 -2.47
CA THR A 99 -14.44 14.74 -2.19
C THR A 99 -14.25 14.96 -0.69
N PHE A 100 -13.90 16.19 -0.29
CA PHE A 100 -13.88 16.53 1.12
C PHE A 100 -15.24 16.40 1.77
N LYS A 101 -16.33 16.73 1.06
CA LYS A 101 -17.70 16.51 1.53
C LYS A 101 -18.00 15.04 1.78
N GLU A 102 -17.73 14.17 0.80
CA GLU A 102 -17.97 12.73 0.96
C GLU A 102 -17.16 12.13 2.12
N SER A 103 -15.90 12.54 2.26
CA SER A 103 -15.06 12.08 3.39
C SER A 103 -15.57 12.63 4.73
N ASN A 104 -16.12 13.84 4.75
CA ASN A 104 -16.68 14.44 5.95
C ASN A 104 -17.99 13.77 6.37
N GLU A 105 -18.84 13.37 5.42
CA GLU A 105 -20.07 12.63 5.71
C GLU A 105 -19.77 11.30 6.45
N TYR A 106 -18.71 10.58 6.06
CA TYR A 106 -18.27 9.41 6.83
C TYR A 106 -17.87 9.75 8.28
N LEU A 107 -17.20 10.90 8.49
CA LEU A 107 -16.79 11.32 9.82
C LEU A 107 -17.98 11.78 10.67
N GLU A 108 -18.94 12.49 10.06
CA GLU A 108 -20.18 12.91 10.73
C GLU A 108 -20.93 11.71 11.27
N THR A 109 -21.14 10.66 10.45
CA THR A 109 -21.77 9.42 10.90
C THR A 109 -20.93 8.69 11.95
N ALA A 110 -19.64 8.51 11.70
CA ALA A 110 -18.77 7.79 12.63
C ALA A 110 -18.68 8.45 14.01
N LEU A 111 -18.68 9.78 14.09
CA LEU A 111 -18.63 10.51 15.35
C LEU A 111 -20.00 10.58 16.04
N ALA A 112 -21.10 10.61 15.27
CA ALA A 112 -22.45 10.60 15.83
C ALA A 112 -22.81 9.25 16.48
N ASP A 113 -22.34 8.15 15.89
CA ASP A 113 -22.70 6.80 16.31
C ASP A 113 -21.70 6.15 17.29
N ASN A 114 -20.47 6.69 17.39
CA ASN A 114 -19.40 6.15 18.22
C ASN A 114 -18.79 7.18 19.18
N ASP A 115 -19.33 7.22 20.40
CA ASP A 115 -18.81 8.03 21.53
C ASP A 115 -17.37 7.65 21.94
N ASP A 116 -16.83 6.50 21.51
CA ASP A 116 -15.49 6.00 21.82
C ASP A 116 -14.44 6.32 20.75
N LEU A 117 -14.81 6.96 19.64
CA LEU A 117 -13.85 7.43 18.64
C LEU A 117 -12.97 8.55 19.22
N ARG A 118 -11.65 8.32 19.25
CA ARG A 118 -10.64 9.25 19.83
C ARG A 118 -9.65 9.77 18.81
N ILE A 119 -9.34 8.99 17.77
CA ILE A 119 -8.30 9.32 16.79
C ILE A 119 -8.86 9.17 15.38
N ILE A 120 -8.68 10.20 14.56
CA ILE A 120 -9.00 10.16 13.13
C ILE A 120 -7.74 10.50 12.35
N ILE A 121 -7.35 9.64 11.40
CA ILE A 121 -6.29 9.91 10.43
C ILE A 121 -6.96 10.21 9.09
N ARG A 122 -6.73 11.40 8.53
CA ARG A 122 -7.37 11.83 7.28
C ARG A 122 -6.40 12.50 6.31
N GLY A 123 -6.37 12.00 5.07
CA GLY A 123 -5.66 12.63 3.97
C GLY A 123 -6.40 13.85 3.40
N LEU A 124 -5.66 14.91 3.10
CA LEU A 124 -6.12 16.13 2.45
C LEU A 124 -5.44 16.27 1.08
N ASP A 125 -6.14 15.81 0.06
CA ASP A 125 -5.66 15.80 -1.32
C ASP A 125 -5.58 17.22 -1.91
N MET A 126 -4.40 17.59 -2.40
CA MET A 126 -4.16 18.94 -2.93
C MET A 126 -5.01 19.28 -4.16
N ASP A 127 -5.39 18.28 -4.96
CA ASP A 127 -6.25 18.51 -6.14
C ASP A 127 -7.69 18.89 -5.77
N MET A 128 -8.11 18.67 -4.52
CA MET A 128 -9.46 19.00 -4.03
C MET A 128 -9.54 20.38 -3.36
N PHE A 129 -8.42 21.09 -3.19
CA PHE A 129 -8.38 22.37 -2.48
C PHE A 129 -9.28 23.45 -3.09
N PHE A 130 -9.45 23.42 -4.42
CA PHE A 130 -10.23 24.41 -5.17
C PHE A 130 -11.66 23.96 -5.47
N ASP A 131 -12.10 22.84 -4.88
CA ASP A 131 -13.45 22.35 -5.09
C ASP A 131 -14.49 23.19 -4.33
N ASP A 132 -15.69 23.27 -4.93
CA ASP A 132 -16.89 23.74 -4.25
C ASP A 132 -17.21 22.87 -3.03
N SER A 133 -17.68 23.47 -1.94
CA SER A 133 -17.96 22.77 -0.68
C SER A 133 -19.06 21.70 -0.83
N GLU A 134 -19.94 21.84 -1.81
CA GLU A 134 -21.02 20.88 -2.08
C GLU A 134 -20.65 19.84 -3.14
N ARG A 135 -19.42 19.86 -3.64
CA ARG A 135 -19.00 18.95 -4.71
C ARG A 135 -19.08 17.49 -4.25
N MET A 136 -19.80 16.70 -5.04
CA MET A 136 -19.79 15.24 -5.02
C MET A 136 -19.36 14.72 -6.40
N ARG A 137 -18.82 13.51 -6.49
CA ARG A 137 -18.53 12.89 -7.80
C ARG A 137 -19.82 12.46 -8.48
N GLU A 138 -19.99 12.77 -9.76
CA GLU A 138 -21.19 12.38 -10.52
C GLU A 138 -20.98 11.14 -11.42
N ASP A 139 -19.73 10.70 -11.60
CA ASP A 139 -19.33 9.68 -12.58
C ASP A 139 -19.41 8.24 -12.06
N LEU A 140 -19.71 8.05 -10.77
CA LEU A 140 -19.80 6.74 -10.11
C LEU A 140 -21.22 6.16 -10.06
N GLY A 141 -22.18 6.83 -10.68
CA GLY A 141 -23.60 6.45 -10.63
C GLY A 141 -24.34 7.05 -9.43
N GLU A 142 -25.50 6.48 -9.10
CA GLU A 142 -26.29 6.93 -7.95
C GLU A 142 -25.63 6.44 -6.66
N TYR A 143 -25.27 7.37 -5.78
CA TYR A 143 -24.82 7.02 -4.43
C TYR A 143 -25.94 6.25 -3.74
N PRO A 144 -25.62 5.17 -3.03
CA PRO A 144 -26.62 4.44 -2.29
C PRO A 144 -26.97 5.19 -0.99
N THR A 145 -27.42 6.45 -1.09
CA THR A 145 -27.76 7.31 0.05
C THR A 145 -28.84 6.74 0.95
N TYR A 146 -29.65 5.81 0.42
CA TYR A 146 -30.63 5.05 1.18
C TYR A 146 -30.00 4.04 2.15
N LEU A 147 -28.72 3.74 2.03
CA LEU A 147 -27.96 2.91 2.98
C LEU A 147 -27.33 3.75 4.10
N TYR A 148 -27.46 5.07 4.03
CA TYR A 148 -26.79 6.03 4.91
C TYR A 148 -27.80 6.79 5.80
N ASP A 149 -29.08 6.43 5.75
CA ASP A 149 -30.16 7.11 6.48
C ASP A 149 -30.85 6.19 7.50
N ASP A 150 -31.55 6.78 8.47
CA ASP A 150 -32.30 6.04 9.50
C ASP A 150 -33.67 5.51 9.00
N ASN A 151 -33.82 5.22 7.70
CA ASN A 151 -35.11 4.91 7.10
C ASN A 151 -35.24 3.46 6.64
N ASP A 152 -35.51 2.57 7.59
CA ASP A 152 -35.71 1.12 7.39
C ASP A 152 -36.68 0.73 6.24
N PHE A 153 -37.59 1.63 5.85
CA PHE A 153 -38.54 1.35 4.77
C PHE A 153 -37.91 1.35 3.38
N ASN A 154 -36.79 2.07 3.21
CA ASN A 154 -36.10 2.16 1.93
C ASN A 154 -35.09 1.00 1.74
N ASP A 155 -34.68 0.31 2.83
CA ASP A 155 -33.76 -0.84 2.84
C ASP A 155 -34.24 -2.03 2.02
N VAL A 156 -35.53 -2.06 1.71
CA VAL A 156 -36.09 -2.99 0.71
C VAL A 156 -35.35 -2.91 -0.62
N LYS A 157 -34.75 -1.75 -0.95
CA LYS A 157 -33.88 -1.56 -2.11
C LYS A 157 -32.61 -2.40 -2.04
N TYR A 158 -32.06 -2.63 -0.86
CA TYR A 158 -30.91 -3.51 -0.62
C TYR A 158 -31.34 -4.97 -0.50
N LEU A 159 -32.32 -5.27 0.36
CA LEU A 159 -32.78 -6.63 0.63
C LEU A 159 -33.23 -7.39 -0.62
N PHE A 160 -33.91 -6.68 -1.53
CA PHE A 160 -34.41 -7.26 -2.78
C PHE A 160 -33.57 -6.85 -4.01
N ASN A 161 -32.36 -6.33 -3.80
CA ASN A 161 -31.44 -6.04 -4.89
C ASN A 161 -30.93 -7.34 -5.52
N GLY A 162 -31.24 -7.53 -6.80
CA GLY A 162 -30.80 -8.71 -7.55
C GLY A 162 -29.28 -8.81 -7.65
N ASP A 163 -28.58 -7.68 -7.82
CA ASP A 163 -27.12 -7.66 -7.96
C ASP A 163 -26.45 -7.98 -6.63
N VAL A 164 -26.95 -7.44 -5.50
CA VAL A 164 -26.47 -7.82 -4.16
C VAL A 164 -26.63 -9.33 -3.95
N PHE A 165 -27.83 -9.86 -4.24
CA PHE A 165 -28.09 -11.27 -4.01
C PHE A 165 -27.24 -12.19 -4.90
N PHE A 166 -27.22 -11.95 -6.22
CA PHE A 166 -26.56 -12.86 -7.16
C PHE A 166 -25.04 -12.68 -7.24
N SER A 167 -24.53 -11.47 -6.98
CA SER A 167 -23.09 -11.19 -7.07
C SER A 167 -22.35 -11.35 -5.73
N TYR A 168 -23.06 -11.28 -4.58
CA TYR A 168 -22.43 -11.37 -3.26
C TYR A 168 -23.02 -12.49 -2.40
N VAL A 169 -24.31 -12.42 -2.06
CA VAL A 169 -24.95 -13.36 -1.13
C VAL A 169 -24.86 -14.81 -1.62
N TYR A 170 -25.25 -15.07 -2.87
CA TYR A 170 -25.24 -16.41 -3.44
C TYR A 170 -23.84 -16.99 -3.57
N PRO A 171 -22.82 -16.27 -4.09
CA PRO A 171 -21.42 -16.70 -4.03
C PRO A 171 -20.94 -17.03 -2.63
N MET A 172 -21.19 -16.18 -1.62
CA MET A 172 -20.77 -16.45 -0.23
C MET A 172 -21.38 -17.74 0.31
N ILE A 173 -22.69 -17.98 0.07
CA ILE A 173 -23.36 -19.23 0.47
C ILE A 173 -22.76 -20.44 -0.26
N LYS A 174 -22.44 -20.29 -1.55
CA LYS A 174 -21.88 -21.37 -2.37
C LYS A 174 -20.45 -21.71 -1.94
N GLU A 175 -19.60 -20.71 -1.71
CA GLU A 175 -18.21 -20.89 -1.27
C GLU A 175 -18.15 -21.62 0.07
N ARG A 176 -19.00 -21.25 1.02
CA ARG A 176 -19.15 -21.93 2.32
C ARG A 176 -19.38 -23.44 2.23
N SER A 177 -19.94 -23.93 1.13
CA SER A 177 -20.24 -25.36 0.96
C SER A 177 -19.04 -26.21 0.52
N LYS A 178 -17.88 -25.61 0.27
CA LYS A 178 -16.66 -26.32 -0.12
C LYS A 178 -15.91 -26.86 1.10
N ASP A 179 -15.30 -28.04 0.98
CA ASP A 179 -14.52 -28.67 2.05
C ASP A 179 -13.27 -27.86 2.45
N SER A 180 -12.77 -27.00 1.55
CA SER A 180 -11.59 -26.15 1.75
C SER A 180 -11.93 -24.72 2.17
N PHE A 181 -13.17 -24.45 2.57
CA PHE A 181 -13.61 -23.10 2.91
C PHE A 181 -13.16 -22.71 4.32
N GLU A 182 -12.47 -21.58 4.40
CA GLU A 182 -12.11 -20.93 5.66
C GLU A 182 -12.95 -19.66 5.84
N PRO A 183 -13.74 -19.55 6.93
CA PRO A 183 -14.53 -18.36 7.20
C PRO A 183 -13.64 -17.23 7.75
N GLY A 184 -14.10 -15.99 7.65
CA GLY A 184 -13.29 -14.83 8.07
C GLY A 184 -13.72 -13.52 7.43
N ILE A 185 -12.80 -12.58 7.36
CA ILE A 185 -13.01 -11.25 6.79
C ILE A 185 -11.67 -10.73 6.26
N THR A 186 -11.70 -9.95 5.18
CA THR A 186 -10.51 -9.21 4.72
C THR A 186 -10.01 -8.30 5.84
N SER A 187 -8.70 -8.28 6.09
CA SER A 187 -8.12 -7.40 7.10
C SER A 187 -8.24 -5.92 6.68
N PHE A 188 -8.18 -4.98 7.62
CA PHE A 188 -8.10 -3.56 7.26
C PHE A 188 -6.75 -3.14 6.67
N ASP A 189 -5.75 -4.01 6.72
CA ASP A 189 -4.48 -3.81 6.01
C ASP A 189 -4.69 -4.07 4.50
N ASP A 190 -5.35 -5.19 4.18
CA ASP A 190 -5.62 -5.62 2.81
C ASP A 190 -6.77 -4.84 2.16
N TYR A 191 -7.74 -4.37 2.96
CA TYR A 191 -8.93 -3.70 2.45
C TYR A 191 -8.56 -2.49 1.60
N SER A 192 -8.95 -2.49 0.32
CA SER A 192 -8.63 -1.46 -0.68
C SER A 192 -7.14 -1.24 -1.00
N ASN A 193 -6.21 -1.97 -0.38
CA ASN A 193 -4.80 -1.86 -0.72
C ASN A 193 -4.59 -2.34 -2.16
N TRP A 194 -4.04 -1.47 -2.99
CA TRP A 194 -3.84 -1.72 -4.42
C TRP A 194 -2.36 -1.96 -4.78
N MET A 195 -1.44 -1.92 -3.81
CA MET A 195 0.02 -1.98 -4.02
C MET A 195 0.45 -3.08 -4.99
N GLY A 196 -0.01 -4.32 -4.77
CA GLY A 196 0.39 -5.48 -5.58
C GLY A 196 -0.11 -5.49 -7.03
N GLY A 197 -0.95 -4.53 -7.43
CA GLY A 197 -1.53 -4.43 -8.76
C GLY A 197 -0.82 -3.46 -9.71
N TRP A 198 0.21 -2.75 -9.25
CA TRP A 198 0.83 -1.64 -9.97
C TRP A 198 2.35 -1.72 -9.96
N VAL A 199 2.95 -1.03 -10.94
CA VAL A 199 4.40 -0.83 -11.06
C VAL A 199 4.69 0.64 -10.79
N PHE A 200 5.82 0.93 -10.16
CA PHE A 200 6.24 2.26 -9.78
C PHE A 200 7.50 2.67 -10.56
N GLY A 201 7.98 3.89 -10.37
CA GLY A 201 9.27 4.30 -10.93
C GLY A 201 9.21 5.24 -12.11
N LYS A 202 10.41 5.72 -12.48
CA LYS A 202 10.63 6.75 -13.50
C LYS A 202 10.01 6.38 -14.84
N ASN A 203 10.15 5.13 -15.28
CA ASN A 203 9.71 4.67 -16.59
C ASN A 203 8.18 4.61 -16.69
N VAL A 204 7.47 4.54 -15.55
CA VAL A 204 6.01 4.62 -15.51
C VAL A 204 5.55 6.08 -15.68
N LEU A 205 6.19 7.01 -14.97
CA LEU A 205 5.80 8.43 -14.99
C LEU A 205 6.32 9.17 -16.25
N TYR A 206 7.52 8.82 -16.72
CA TYR A 206 8.20 9.42 -17.87
C TYR A 206 8.73 8.35 -18.84
N PRO A 207 7.85 7.59 -19.50
CA PRO A 207 8.28 6.53 -20.44
C PRO A 207 9.11 7.07 -21.62
N ASP A 208 8.92 8.34 -21.99
CA ASP A 208 9.64 9.02 -23.07
C ASP A 208 10.73 9.98 -22.56
N GLY A 209 11.07 9.93 -21.27
CA GLY A 209 11.99 10.85 -20.61
C GLY A 209 11.35 12.17 -20.17
N VAL A 210 12.06 12.90 -19.31
CA VAL A 210 11.59 14.15 -18.71
C VAL A 210 11.76 15.31 -19.67
N THR A 211 10.65 15.96 -20.03
CA THR A 211 10.65 17.21 -20.77
C THR A 211 10.74 18.38 -19.80
N VAL A 212 11.80 19.17 -19.86
CA VAL A 212 11.97 20.38 -19.03
C VAL A 212 11.51 21.62 -19.78
N ARG A 213 10.71 22.45 -19.12
CA ARG A 213 10.27 23.75 -19.62
C ARG A 213 10.75 24.87 -18.70
N GLU A 214 10.81 26.08 -19.26
CA GLU A 214 10.99 27.29 -18.46
C GLU A 214 9.78 27.46 -17.53
N ALA A 215 10.04 27.85 -16.29
CA ALA A 215 8.97 28.12 -15.33
C ALA A 215 8.07 29.24 -15.85
N THR A 216 6.77 29.04 -15.79
CA THR A 216 5.81 30.12 -16.07
C THR A 216 5.47 30.79 -14.75
N GLU A 217 5.60 32.12 -14.68
CA GLU A 217 5.05 32.87 -13.55
C GLU A 217 3.56 33.12 -13.81
N GLY A 218 2.69 32.47 -13.03
CA GLY A 218 1.25 32.67 -13.10
C GLY A 218 0.72 33.56 -11.98
N ALA A 219 -0.56 33.92 -12.10
CA ALA A 219 -1.26 34.69 -11.07
C ALA A 219 -1.49 33.85 -9.81
N GLY A 220 -1.51 34.53 -8.66
CA GLY A 220 -1.93 33.95 -7.38
C GLY A 220 -3.43 33.64 -7.34
N ILE A 221 -3.92 33.20 -6.18
CA ILE A 221 -5.33 32.91 -5.96
C ILE A 221 -6.17 34.19 -6.02
N THR A 222 -7.32 34.11 -6.68
CA THR A 222 -8.31 35.19 -6.73
C THR A 222 -9.13 35.26 -5.43
N GLU A 223 -9.83 36.37 -5.19
CA GLU A 223 -10.73 36.48 -4.03
C GLU A 223 -11.92 35.51 -4.11
N GLU A 224 -12.40 35.17 -5.31
CA GLU A 224 -13.44 34.17 -5.50
C GLU A 224 -12.93 32.78 -5.08
N GLU A 225 -11.74 32.40 -5.54
CA GLU A 225 -11.11 31.13 -5.18
C GLU A 225 -10.79 31.04 -3.68
N LYS A 226 -10.34 32.14 -3.05
CA LYS A 226 -10.17 32.19 -1.59
C LYS A 226 -11.45 31.86 -0.85
N ASN A 227 -12.59 32.40 -1.29
CA ASN A 227 -13.87 32.12 -0.65
C ASN A 227 -14.27 30.65 -0.85
N ILE A 228 -14.09 30.10 -2.06
CA ILE A 228 -14.37 28.68 -2.35
C ILE A 228 -13.53 27.77 -1.44
N ILE A 229 -12.21 28.02 -1.36
CA ILE A 229 -11.29 27.27 -0.50
C ILE A 229 -11.75 27.35 0.95
N LEU A 230 -11.95 28.56 1.49
CA LEU A 230 -12.33 28.74 2.89
C LEU A 230 -13.68 28.11 3.22
N GLU A 231 -14.67 28.21 2.34
CA GLU A 231 -15.99 27.59 2.53
C GLU A 231 -15.86 26.07 2.59
N ASN A 232 -15.15 25.45 1.63
CA ASN A 232 -14.96 24.00 1.60
C ASN A 232 -14.17 23.50 2.81
N ILE A 233 -13.08 24.16 3.19
CA ILE A 233 -12.25 23.74 4.34
C ILE A 233 -13.00 23.92 5.66
N THR A 234 -13.71 25.05 5.82
CA THR A 234 -14.49 25.29 7.04
C THR A 234 -15.61 24.26 7.18
N GLN A 235 -16.33 24.00 6.11
CA GLN A 235 -17.46 23.07 6.12
C GLN A 235 -17.02 21.62 6.27
N ASN A 236 -16.11 21.17 5.42
CA ASN A 236 -15.85 19.74 5.21
C ASN A 236 -14.56 19.24 5.87
N VAL A 237 -13.74 20.11 6.46
CA VAL A 237 -12.45 19.72 7.08
C VAL A 237 -12.41 20.11 8.55
N THR A 238 -12.71 21.37 8.89
CA THR A 238 -12.52 21.86 10.26
C THR A 238 -13.80 21.92 11.10
N GLY A 239 -14.97 22.09 10.49
CA GLY A 239 -16.25 22.25 11.20
C GLY A 239 -16.54 21.10 12.18
N ILE A 240 -16.39 19.85 11.72
CA ILE A 240 -16.64 18.67 12.56
C ILE A 240 -15.70 18.60 13.78
N ALA A 241 -14.48 19.13 13.68
CA ALA A 241 -13.54 19.10 14.79
C ALA A 241 -13.99 20.00 15.96
N GLU A 242 -14.71 21.09 15.70
CA GLU A 242 -15.24 21.96 16.77
C GLU A 242 -16.35 21.27 17.58
N GLU A 243 -17.12 20.39 16.93
CA GLU A 243 -18.22 19.65 17.56
C GLU A 243 -17.72 18.52 18.47
N TYR A 244 -16.54 17.96 18.16
CA TYR A 244 -15.95 16.82 18.86
C TYR A 244 -14.56 17.16 19.45
N PRO A 245 -14.48 18.01 20.49
CA PRO A 245 -13.22 18.50 21.04
C PRO A 245 -12.37 17.43 21.75
N ASP A 246 -12.97 16.30 22.13
CA ASP A 246 -12.28 15.18 22.78
C ASP A 246 -11.66 14.19 21.76
N THR A 247 -11.93 14.39 20.47
CA THR A 247 -11.33 13.62 19.37
C THR A 247 -10.15 14.38 18.79
N THR A 248 -9.02 13.68 18.59
CA THR A 248 -7.84 14.23 17.91
C THR A 248 -7.83 13.86 16.44
N PHE A 249 -7.76 14.86 15.58
CA PHE A 249 -7.75 14.73 14.13
C PHE A 249 -6.32 14.88 13.61
N TYR A 250 -5.72 13.79 13.15
CA TYR A 250 -4.43 13.73 12.46
C TYR A 250 -4.67 13.92 10.97
N TYR A 251 -4.57 15.16 10.51
CA TYR A 251 -4.75 15.51 9.11
C TYR A 251 -3.40 15.66 8.44
N PHE A 252 -3.29 15.23 7.19
CA PHE A 252 -2.05 15.41 6.44
C PHE A 252 -2.31 15.82 4.99
N ILE A 253 -1.50 16.74 4.48
CA ILE A 253 -1.47 17.05 3.05
C ILE A 253 -0.74 15.90 2.33
N THR A 254 -1.40 15.30 1.34
CA THR A 254 -0.87 14.12 0.66
C THR A 254 0.34 14.46 -0.21
N PRO A 255 1.50 13.78 -0.05
CA PRO A 255 2.71 14.10 -0.80
C PRO A 255 2.63 13.66 -2.26
N TYR A 256 2.34 14.59 -3.16
CA TYR A 256 2.35 14.31 -4.60
C TYR A 256 3.77 14.36 -5.18
N SER A 257 3.96 13.61 -6.27
CA SER A 257 5.28 13.47 -6.90
C SER A 257 5.80 14.77 -7.50
N ILE A 258 7.10 14.83 -7.71
CA ILE A 258 7.80 15.90 -8.43
C ILE A 258 7.25 16.11 -9.85
N GLN A 259 6.65 15.10 -10.47
CA GLN A 259 5.97 15.26 -11.77
C GLN A 259 4.73 16.16 -11.65
N TRP A 260 3.94 16.02 -10.59
CA TRP A 260 2.80 16.89 -10.34
C TRP A 260 3.25 18.33 -10.07
N TRP A 261 4.30 18.50 -9.25
CA TRP A 261 4.88 19.81 -8.97
C TRP A 261 5.53 20.46 -10.20
N GLN A 262 6.17 19.67 -11.06
CA GLN A 262 6.66 20.13 -12.37
C GLN A 262 5.52 20.72 -13.19
N ASN A 263 4.38 20.03 -13.23
CA ASN A 263 3.21 20.52 -13.95
C ASN A 263 2.74 21.88 -13.38
N LYS A 264 2.63 22.01 -12.06
CA LYS A 264 2.25 23.29 -11.45
C LYS A 264 3.26 24.40 -11.77
N ARG A 265 4.56 24.12 -11.72
CA ARG A 265 5.62 25.08 -12.07
C ARG A 265 5.55 25.49 -13.54
N ASP A 266 5.50 24.53 -14.45
CA ASP A 266 5.60 24.76 -15.89
C ASP A 266 4.38 25.54 -16.43
N TYR A 267 3.21 25.34 -15.84
CA TYR A 267 1.96 26.03 -16.22
C TYR A 267 1.62 27.25 -15.35
N GLY A 268 2.49 27.63 -14.41
CA GLY A 268 2.34 28.82 -13.58
C GLY A 268 1.31 28.72 -12.46
N TYR A 269 0.97 27.50 -12.05
CA TYR A 269 0.10 27.24 -10.91
C TYR A 269 0.84 27.07 -9.59
N LEU A 270 2.17 27.03 -9.57
CA LEU A 270 2.93 26.80 -8.32
C LEU A 270 2.63 27.85 -7.25
N ASN A 271 2.75 29.15 -7.55
CA ASN A 271 2.46 30.21 -6.58
C ASN A 271 1.01 30.13 -6.08
N LYS A 272 0.08 29.82 -6.99
CA LYS A 272 -1.34 29.66 -6.67
C LYS A 272 -1.57 28.50 -5.69
N GLN A 273 -0.87 27.38 -5.89
CA GLN A 273 -0.92 26.23 -4.99
C GLN A 273 -0.40 26.59 -3.59
N ILE A 274 0.78 27.20 -3.50
CA ILE A 274 1.39 27.63 -2.22
C ILE A 274 0.49 28.63 -1.48
N GLU A 275 -0.15 29.56 -2.19
CA GLU A 275 -1.10 30.50 -1.59
C GLU A 275 -2.37 29.82 -1.06
N ALA A 276 -2.87 28.80 -1.76
CA ALA A 276 -4.00 28.00 -1.28
C ALA A 276 -3.63 27.18 -0.03
N GLU A 277 -2.46 26.54 -0.04
CA GLU A 277 -1.93 25.82 1.12
C GLU A 277 -1.77 26.73 2.33
N LYS A 278 -1.23 27.94 2.14
CA LYS A 278 -1.17 28.94 3.21
C LYS A 278 -2.54 29.20 3.84
N LEU A 279 -3.56 29.42 3.00
CA LEU A 279 -4.91 29.71 3.44
C LEU A 279 -5.52 28.55 4.23
N ILE A 280 -5.32 27.32 3.75
CA ILE A 280 -5.82 26.08 4.35
C ILE A 280 -5.13 25.81 5.69
N ILE A 281 -3.80 25.91 5.74
CA ILE A 281 -3.02 25.71 6.95
C ILE A 281 -3.44 26.74 8.01
N GLU A 282 -3.56 28.02 7.65
CA GLU A 282 -3.98 29.07 8.58
C GLU A 282 -5.40 28.85 9.13
N GLU A 283 -6.32 28.30 8.32
CA GLU A 283 -7.66 27.93 8.76
C GLU A 283 -7.61 26.75 9.75
N ILE A 284 -6.94 25.66 9.38
CA ILE A 284 -6.85 24.44 10.20
C ILE A 284 -6.17 24.71 11.54
N LEU A 285 -5.10 25.49 11.58
CA LEU A 285 -4.33 25.77 12.81
C LEU A 285 -5.15 26.50 13.89
N LYS A 286 -6.33 27.06 13.57
CA LYS A 286 -7.24 27.64 14.57
C LYS A 286 -7.84 26.58 15.51
N HIS A 287 -7.87 25.32 15.07
CA HIS A 287 -8.53 24.22 15.78
C HIS A 287 -7.51 23.38 16.54
N LYS A 288 -7.58 23.42 17.88
CA LYS A 288 -6.55 22.82 18.76
C LYS A 288 -6.51 21.29 18.76
N ASN A 289 -7.61 20.66 18.39
CA ASN A 289 -7.73 19.21 18.31
C ASN A 289 -7.44 18.67 16.90
N ILE A 290 -7.02 19.54 15.96
CA ILE A 290 -6.45 19.11 14.69
C ILE A 290 -4.92 19.23 14.75
N LYS A 291 -4.23 18.12 14.48
CA LYS A 291 -2.80 18.08 14.20
C LYS A 291 -2.62 17.97 12.69
N LEU A 292 -2.12 19.04 12.07
CA LEU A 292 -1.88 19.10 10.63
C LEU A 292 -0.43 18.78 10.30
N TYR A 293 -0.22 17.80 9.44
CA TYR A 293 1.09 17.40 8.94
C TYR A 293 1.19 17.72 7.45
N SER A 294 2.42 17.92 6.98
CA SER A 294 2.68 17.88 5.55
C SER A 294 4.02 17.22 5.26
N PHE A 295 4.01 16.37 4.23
CA PHE A 295 5.15 15.59 3.81
C PHE A 295 5.77 16.11 2.50
N ASN A 296 5.26 17.22 1.94
CA ASN A 296 5.73 17.73 0.65
C ASN A 296 7.20 18.19 0.67
N CYS A 297 7.77 18.57 1.82
CA CYS A 297 9.19 18.93 1.92
C CYS A 297 10.12 17.72 2.12
N LEU A 298 9.59 16.50 2.23
CA LEU A 298 10.42 15.29 2.28
C LEU A 298 10.87 14.91 0.87
N SER A 299 11.99 15.48 0.44
CA SER A 299 12.50 15.32 -0.93
C SER A 299 12.83 13.88 -1.30
N ASP A 300 13.24 13.05 -0.35
CA ASP A 300 13.46 11.61 -0.55
C ASP A 300 12.17 10.83 -0.80
N ILE A 301 11.01 11.45 -0.61
CA ILE A 301 9.72 10.95 -1.07
C ILE A 301 9.36 11.64 -2.38
N THR A 302 9.13 12.95 -2.33
CA THR A 302 8.44 13.65 -3.41
C THR A 302 9.29 13.75 -4.68
N THR A 303 10.61 13.71 -4.57
CA THR A 303 11.52 13.80 -5.73
C THR A 303 12.00 12.46 -6.26
N ASP A 304 11.72 11.36 -5.56
CA ASP A 304 12.05 10.01 -6.02
C ASP A 304 10.82 9.35 -6.66
N LEU A 305 10.88 9.17 -7.98
CA LEU A 305 9.80 8.59 -8.78
C LEU A 305 9.55 7.10 -8.48
N ASN A 306 10.47 6.38 -7.83
CA ASN A 306 10.27 5.00 -7.38
C ASN A 306 9.20 4.90 -6.30
N ASN A 307 8.86 6.02 -5.64
CA ASN A 307 7.74 6.07 -4.71
C ASN A 307 6.36 6.06 -5.40
N TYR A 308 6.26 6.26 -6.71
CA TYR A 308 5.00 6.61 -7.38
C TYR A 308 4.65 5.73 -8.58
N LYS A 309 3.36 5.35 -8.70
CA LYS A 309 2.82 4.68 -9.89
C LYS A 309 2.25 5.63 -10.94
N ASP A 310 1.99 6.88 -10.54
CA ASP A 310 1.56 7.99 -11.40
C ASP A 310 1.85 9.31 -10.67
N SER A 311 1.41 10.46 -11.20
CA SER A 311 1.81 11.75 -10.64
C SER A 311 1.38 12.00 -9.19
N ILE A 312 0.42 11.23 -8.64
CA ILE A 312 -0.10 11.46 -7.28
C ILE A 312 0.02 10.24 -6.37
N HIS A 313 -0.14 9.01 -6.89
CA HIS A 313 -0.28 7.80 -6.08
C HIS A 313 1.06 7.20 -5.63
N TYR A 314 1.33 7.25 -4.32
CA TYR A 314 2.53 6.69 -3.71
C TYR A 314 2.35 5.25 -3.19
N GLY A 315 3.46 4.52 -3.07
CA GLY A 315 3.50 3.14 -2.57
C GLY A 315 3.22 3.03 -1.07
N GLU A 316 2.87 1.82 -0.62
CA GLU A 316 2.43 1.59 0.76
C GLU A 316 3.48 1.94 1.83
N TRP A 317 4.78 1.86 1.50
CA TRP A 317 5.86 2.27 2.40
C TRP A 317 5.80 3.76 2.76
N VAL A 318 5.29 4.62 1.87
CA VAL A 318 5.06 6.04 2.18
C VAL A 318 3.89 6.15 3.18
N ASN A 319 2.83 5.34 3.04
CA ASN A 319 1.74 5.28 4.01
C ASN A 319 2.24 4.88 5.40
N SER A 320 3.02 3.79 5.49
CA SER A 320 3.62 3.31 6.73
C SER A 320 4.51 4.36 7.39
N MET A 321 5.35 5.05 6.60
CA MET A 321 6.19 6.15 7.08
C MET A 321 5.34 7.28 7.68
N MET A 322 4.27 7.69 7.00
CA MET A 322 3.41 8.77 7.47
C MET A 322 2.73 8.42 8.80
N ILE A 323 2.26 7.17 9.00
CA ILE A 323 1.72 6.72 10.29
C ILE A 323 2.73 6.95 11.41
N LYS A 324 3.97 6.47 11.22
CA LYS A 324 5.03 6.62 12.22
C LYS A 324 5.40 8.08 12.47
N TYR A 325 5.51 8.87 11.42
CA TYR A 325 5.87 10.28 11.56
C TYR A 325 4.78 11.06 12.29
N MET A 326 3.51 10.77 12.04
CA MET A 326 2.39 11.37 12.77
C MET A 326 2.39 10.98 14.24
N SER A 327 2.67 9.71 14.60
CA SER A 327 2.73 9.27 16.00
C SER A 327 3.91 9.89 16.78
N GLU A 328 4.98 10.26 16.07
CA GLU A 328 6.17 10.92 16.63
C GLU A 328 6.15 12.46 16.52
N ASP A 329 5.04 13.05 16.05
CA ASP A 329 4.89 14.49 15.78
C ASP A 329 5.96 15.05 14.80
N LYS A 330 6.53 14.21 13.93
CA LYS A 330 7.42 14.62 12.83
C LYS A 330 6.61 15.25 11.70
N CYS A 331 7.14 16.31 11.08
CA CYS A 331 6.47 17.07 10.03
C CYS A 331 5.17 17.79 10.44
N LEU A 332 4.96 17.98 11.75
CA LEU A 332 3.83 18.74 12.29
C LEU A 332 3.94 20.23 11.94
N LEU A 333 2.87 20.79 11.35
CA LEU A 333 2.74 22.22 11.08
C LEU A 333 2.17 22.94 12.29
N THR A 334 2.72 24.12 12.56
CA THR A 334 2.39 24.98 13.69
C THR A 334 2.46 26.44 13.26
N TYR A 335 1.89 27.35 14.07
CA TYR A 335 2.04 28.79 13.86
C TYR A 335 3.50 29.26 13.82
N ASP A 336 4.42 28.53 14.45
CA ASP A 336 5.83 28.89 14.53
C ASP A 336 6.64 28.47 13.29
N ASN A 337 6.18 27.48 12.52
CA ASN A 337 6.97 26.89 11.42
C ASN A 337 6.31 26.94 10.03
N TYR A 338 5.00 27.16 9.92
CA TYR A 338 4.31 26.98 8.63
C TYR A 338 4.77 27.95 7.54
N GLU A 339 5.12 29.20 7.87
CA GLU A 339 5.61 30.17 6.87
C GLU A 339 6.99 29.78 6.32
N SER A 340 7.89 29.26 7.18
CA SER A 340 9.16 28.73 6.73
C SER A 340 8.99 27.47 5.90
N TYR A 341 8.07 26.58 6.30
CA TYR A 341 7.71 25.38 5.56
C TYR A 341 7.24 25.71 4.13
N LEU A 342 6.28 26.64 3.97
CA LEU A 342 5.78 27.05 2.65
C LEU A 342 6.85 27.71 1.78
N THR A 343 7.81 28.40 2.41
CA THR A 343 8.95 28.97 1.69
C THR A 343 9.88 27.87 1.19
N GLU A 344 10.19 26.89 2.03
CA GLU A 344 11.00 25.72 1.69
C GLU A 344 10.35 24.90 0.57
N GLU A 345 9.05 24.61 0.68
CA GLU A 345 8.27 23.87 -0.31
C GLU A 345 8.30 24.57 -1.67
N LYS A 346 8.03 25.88 -1.68
CA LYS A 346 8.10 26.69 -2.89
C LYS A 346 9.50 26.67 -3.50
N ASP A 347 10.53 26.87 -2.68
CA ASP A 347 11.91 26.92 -3.14
C ASP A 347 12.38 25.56 -3.69
N LEU A 348 12.00 24.46 -3.04
CA LEU A 348 12.24 23.09 -3.49
C LEU A 348 11.70 22.90 -4.91
N TYR A 349 10.40 23.13 -5.11
CA TYR A 349 9.76 22.83 -6.39
C TYR A 349 10.03 23.85 -7.49
N TYR A 350 10.27 25.12 -7.15
CA TYR A 350 10.60 26.13 -8.15
C TYR A 350 12.01 25.92 -8.72
N ASN A 351 12.98 25.59 -7.85
CA ASN A 351 14.40 25.52 -8.19
C ASN A 351 14.93 24.10 -8.46
N TYR A 352 14.10 23.06 -8.31
CA TYR A 352 14.50 21.69 -8.60
C TYR A 352 15.05 21.52 -10.02
N ASP A 353 16.16 20.79 -10.17
CA ASP A 353 16.69 20.43 -11.48
C ASP A 353 15.90 19.26 -12.06
N TYR A 354 14.80 19.55 -12.74
CA TYR A 354 13.95 18.52 -13.34
C TYR A 354 14.66 17.66 -14.39
N ALA A 355 15.78 18.12 -14.97
CA ALA A 355 16.51 17.33 -15.96
C ALA A 355 17.17 16.10 -15.30
N GLN A 356 17.56 16.20 -14.03
CA GLN A 356 18.24 15.14 -13.28
C GLN A 356 17.38 13.88 -13.10
N LEU A 357 16.04 14.02 -13.21
CA LEU A 357 15.12 12.88 -13.14
C LEU A 357 15.37 11.87 -14.27
N ASN A 358 15.94 12.28 -15.41
CA ASN A 358 16.31 11.33 -16.48
C ASN A 358 17.36 10.32 -16.02
N ASP A 359 18.24 10.74 -15.11
CA ASP A 359 19.36 9.96 -14.60
C ASP A 359 18.99 9.13 -13.36
N GLN A 360 17.77 9.30 -12.82
CA GLN A 360 17.30 8.50 -11.69
C GLN A 360 17.22 7.01 -12.07
N GLU A 361 17.76 6.15 -11.22
CA GLU A 361 17.59 4.71 -11.34
C GLU A 361 16.11 4.33 -11.13
N ASP A 362 15.66 3.37 -11.93
CA ASP A 362 14.33 2.77 -11.82
C ASP A 362 14.52 1.33 -11.35
N TYR A 363 13.99 1.02 -10.17
CA TYR A 363 14.26 -0.27 -9.51
C TYR A 363 13.47 -1.39 -10.19
N GLU A 364 14.14 -2.53 -10.47
CA GLU A 364 13.44 -3.70 -11.02
C GLU A 364 12.40 -4.27 -10.06
N ASN A 365 12.60 -4.05 -8.76
CA ASN A 365 11.65 -4.44 -7.72
C ASN A 365 11.21 -3.22 -6.90
N ASP A 366 9.96 -2.78 -7.11
CA ASP A 366 9.36 -1.65 -6.42
C ASP A 366 9.41 -1.78 -4.88
N ARG A 367 9.36 -3.01 -4.33
CA ARG A 367 9.44 -3.24 -2.88
C ARG A 367 10.83 -2.95 -2.30
N PHE A 368 11.84 -2.69 -3.14
CA PHE A 368 13.11 -2.14 -2.67
C PHE A 368 12.92 -0.80 -1.95
N MET A 369 11.91 -0.01 -2.33
CA MET A 369 11.58 1.21 -1.59
C MET A 369 11.13 0.94 -0.16
N GLU A 370 10.30 -0.08 0.07
CA GLU A 370 9.85 -0.49 1.42
C GLU A 370 11.04 -0.75 2.34
N VAL A 371 12.11 -1.32 1.78
CA VAL A 371 13.35 -1.61 2.47
C VAL A 371 14.13 -0.35 2.85
N LEU A 372 14.34 0.57 1.91
CA LEU A 372 15.04 1.84 2.17
C LEU A 372 14.30 2.67 3.23
N PHE A 373 12.97 2.62 3.22
CA PHE A 373 12.15 3.28 4.24
C PHE A 373 12.24 2.57 5.58
N ASN A 374 12.26 1.24 5.64
CA ASN A 374 12.37 0.51 6.91
C ASN A 374 13.65 0.85 7.68
N GLU A 375 14.80 0.94 7.03
CA GLU A 375 16.05 1.40 7.67
C GLU A 375 15.86 2.80 8.28
N LYS A 376 15.34 3.74 7.48
CA LYS A 376 15.10 5.13 7.89
C LYS A 376 14.09 5.25 9.05
N ILE A 377 13.04 4.45 9.00
CA ILE A 377 11.90 4.48 9.92
C ILE A 377 12.28 3.79 11.22
N ASN A 378 12.79 2.56 11.16
CA ASN A 378 12.99 1.69 12.33
C ASN A 378 14.41 1.76 12.91
N GLY A 379 15.37 2.34 12.19
CA GLY A 379 16.75 2.46 12.65
C GLY A 379 17.46 1.11 12.81
N VAL A 380 16.95 0.07 12.15
CA VAL A 380 17.61 -1.23 12.05
C VAL A 380 18.67 -1.10 10.96
N GLU A 381 19.94 -1.20 11.35
CA GLU A 381 21.04 -1.19 10.39
C GLU A 381 20.99 -2.47 9.55
N PRO A 382 20.95 -2.36 8.21
CA PRO A 382 20.95 -3.53 7.35
C PRO A 382 22.24 -4.34 7.52
N LEU A 383 22.14 -5.66 7.52
CA LEU A 383 23.29 -6.54 7.50
C LEU A 383 23.80 -6.66 6.07
N HIS A 384 24.80 -5.86 5.73
CA HIS A 384 25.55 -5.97 4.48
C HIS A 384 26.54 -7.14 4.55
N ILE A 385 26.56 -7.98 3.51
CA ILE A 385 27.41 -9.16 3.45
C ILE A 385 28.74 -8.82 2.78
N ASP A 386 29.77 -8.61 3.58
CA ASP A 386 31.15 -8.48 3.09
C ASP A 386 31.76 -9.87 2.87
N PHE A 387 32.09 -10.20 1.62
CA PHE A 387 32.73 -11.48 1.27
C PHE A 387 34.12 -11.65 1.89
N ASN A 388 34.76 -10.57 2.32
CA ASN A 388 36.06 -10.60 3.00
C ASN A 388 35.93 -10.90 4.50
N ASP A 389 34.71 -10.84 5.07
CA ASP A 389 34.45 -11.24 6.45
C ASP A 389 34.36 -12.76 6.57
N THR A 390 35.51 -13.38 6.87
CA THR A 390 35.62 -14.83 7.06
C THR A 390 34.98 -15.36 8.35
N GLU A 391 34.57 -14.48 9.28
CA GLU A 391 33.83 -14.90 10.47
C GLU A 391 32.33 -15.04 10.16
N LEU A 392 31.81 -14.20 9.25
CA LEU A 392 30.41 -14.21 8.81
C LEU A 392 30.16 -15.19 7.64
N VAL A 393 31.09 -15.23 6.67
CA VAL A 393 30.87 -15.87 5.36
C VAL A 393 31.77 -17.08 5.16
N THR A 394 31.18 -18.19 4.69
CA THR A 394 31.93 -19.37 4.20
C THR A 394 31.80 -19.51 2.69
N ILE A 395 32.87 -19.20 1.96
CA ILE A 395 32.95 -19.33 0.50
C ILE A 395 33.38 -20.76 0.11
N GLN A 396 32.74 -21.32 -0.92
CA GLN A 396 33.09 -22.61 -1.50
C GLN A 396 33.07 -22.54 -3.03
N ASN A 397 34.17 -22.93 -3.68
CA ASN A 397 34.31 -23.00 -5.15
C ASN A 397 33.94 -21.68 -5.87
N ALA A 398 34.21 -20.54 -5.25
CA ALA A 398 33.94 -19.22 -5.81
C ALA A 398 35.06 -18.23 -5.43
N GLU A 399 35.14 -17.12 -6.14
CA GLU A 399 36.23 -16.14 -6.04
C GLU A 399 35.66 -14.74 -5.84
N VAL A 400 36.21 -13.96 -4.91
CA VAL A 400 35.85 -12.55 -4.74
C VAL A 400 36.47 -11.75 -5.89
N VAL A 401 35.66 -10.90 -6.51
CA VAL A 401 36.04 -10.04 -7.63
C VAL A 401 35.64 -8.59 -7.31
N GLU A 402 36.58 -7.66 -7.45
CA GLU A 402 36.36 -6.24 -7.14
C GLU A 402 35.55 -5.54 -8.24
N ASP A 403 34.92 -4.40 -7.91
CA ASP A 403 34.30 -3.45 -8.85
C ASP A 403 33.26 -4.09 -9.79
N GLN A 404 32.23 -4.70 -9.20
CA GLN A 404 31.12 -5.36 -9.89
C GLN A 404 29.89 -4.46 -10.01
N TYR A 405 28.79 -4.75 -9.31
CA TYR A 405 27.57 -3.94 -9.42
C TYR A 405 27.73 -2.63 -8.63
N ASN A 406 27.58 -1.48 -9.32
CA ASN A 406 27.72 -0.13 -8.74
C ASN A 406 29.00 0.09 -7.90
N GLY A 407 30.09 -0.61 -8.25
CA GLY A 407 31.38 -0.52 -7.55
C GLY A 407 31.51 -1.40 -6.30
N ALA A 408 30.47 -2.17 -5.94
CA ALA A 408 30.55 -3.17 -4.88
C ALA A 408 31.36 -4.40 -5.32
N ASP A 409 31.98 -5.09 -4.36
CA ASP A 409 32.62 -6.38 -4.60
C ASP A 409 31.56 -7.44 -4.95
N GLY A 410 31.94 -8.37 -5.83
CA GLY A 410 31.11 -9.51 -6.20
C GLY A 410 31.77 -10.85 -5.91
N LEU A 411 30.98 -11.91 -6.03
CA LEU A 411 31.43 -13.29 -5.89
C LEU A 411 31.19 -14.05 -7.19
N LEU A 412 32.27 -14.36 -7.91
CA LEU A 412 32.26 -15.14 -9.14
C LEU A 412 32.20 -16.63 -8.81
N CYS A 413 31.06 -17.24 -9.12
CA CYS A 413 30.81 -18.67 -8.99
C CYS A 413 31.11 -19.36 -10.33
N THR A 414 32.01 -20.35 -10.35
CA THR A 414 32.39 -21.06 -11.59
C THR A 414 32.16 -22.56 -11.47
N GLY A 415 31.41 -23.12 -12.41
CA GLY A 415 31.25 -24.57 -12.61
C GLY A 415 29.86 -25.12 -12.34
N CYS A 416 29.80 -26.40 -12.00
CA CYS A 416 28.58 -27.14 -11.70
C CYS A 416 28.78 -28.02 -10.46
N ILE A 417 27.72 -28.19 -9.66
CA ILE A 417 27.79 -29.03 -8.46
C ILE A 417 27.81 -30.52 -8.86
N GLY A 418 28.42 -31.36 -8.03
CA GLY A 418 28.58 -32.80 -8.29
C GLY A 418 27.30 -33.63 -8.13
N ARG A 419 26.12 -33.01 -8.05
CA ARG A 419 24.82 -33.68 -7.92
C ARG A 419 24.48 -34.39 -9.24
N PRO A 420 24.08 -35.67 -9.29
CA PRO A 420 23.61 -36.29 -10.52
C PRO A 420 22.31 -35.63 -11.04
N SER A 421 22.15 -35.50 -12.36
CA SER A 421 20.97 -34.85 -12.97
C SER A 421 19.63 -35.52 -12.62
N GLU A 422 19.62 -36.84 -12.39
CA GLU A 422 18.44 -37.61 -11.95
C GLU A 422 18.55 -38.03 -10.47
N SER A 423 19.15 -37.19 -9.63
CA SER A 423 19.34 -37.46 -8.20
C SER A 423 18.02 -37.41 -7.42
N ASP A 424 17.79 -38.44 -6.58
CA ASP A 424 16.72 -38.45 -5.58
C ASP A 424 16.93 -37.42 -4.45
N ILE A 425 18.17 -36.95 -4.25
CA ILE A 425 18.50 -35.84 -3.35
C ILE A 425 18.07 -34.53 -4.02
N SER A 426 17.28 -33.72 -3.31
CA SER A 426 16.86 -32.40 -3.77
C SER A 426 18.06 -31.46 -3.93
N VAL A 427 17.89 -30.35 -4.66
CA VAL A 427 18.96 -29.33 -4.77
C VAL A 427 19.23 -28.72 -3.39
N SER A 428 18.18 -28.37 -2.64
CA SER A 428 18.31 -27.77 -1.31
C SER A 428 19.03 -28.68 -0.30
N ASP A 429 18.73 -29.99 -0.29
CA ASP A 429 19.43 -30.94 0.57
C ASP A 429 20.91 -31.10 0.18
N TYR A 430 21.20 -31.11 -1.13
CA TYR A 430 22.58 -31.21 -1.61
C TYR A 430 23.41 -29.98 -1.21
N LEU A 431 22.86 -28.76 -1.38
CA LEU A 431 23.54 -27.52 -1.01
C LEU A 431 23.78 -27.45 0.51
N ARG A 432 22.83 -27.91 1.33
CA ARG A 432 22.95 -27.97 2.79
C ARG A 432 24.01 -28.97 3.25
N ASP A 433 23.98 -30.20 2.72
CA ASP A 433 24.71 -31.33 3.32
C ASP A 433 26.02 -31.69 2.58
N THR A 434 26.16 -31.32 1.31
CA THR A 434 27.26 -31.78 0.44
C THR A 434 28.16 -30.64 -0.02
N GLY A 435 27.59 -29.59 -0.61
CA GLY A 435 28.36 -28.43 -1.04
C GLY A 435 27.69 -27.58 -2.11
N TYR A 436 28.22 -26.38 -2.27
CA TYR A 436 27.72 -25.34 -3.16
C TYR A 436 28.87 -24.68 -3.95
N ILE A 437 28.53 -23.88 -4.97
CA ILE A 437 29.46 -23.01 -5.70
C ILE A 437 29.01 -21.57 -5.46
N GLY A 438 29.59 -20.94 -4.45
CA GLY A 438 29.17 -19.62 -3.95
C GLY A 438 29.55 -19.44 -2.48
N PHE A 439 28.61 -18.97 -1.68
CA PHE A 439 28.84 -18.67 -0.26
C PHE A 439 27.64 -19.03 0.61
N LYS A 440 27.88 -19.11 1.92
CA LYS A 440 26.82 -19.15 2.93
C LYS A 440 27.15 -18.24 4.10
N PHE A 441 26.11 -17.78 4.79
CA PHE A 441 26.21 -17.11 6.08
C PHE A 441 25.04 -17.52 6.96
N SER A 442 25.03 -17.11 8.22
CA SER A 442 23.93 -17.39 9.15
C SER A 442 23.63 -16.18 10.00
N VAL A 443 22.37 -16.05 10.40
CA VAL A 443 21.88 -15.03 11.32
C VAL A 443 21.24 -15.71 12.53
N ASP A 444 21.41 -15.12 13.71
CA ASP A 444 20.89 -15.68 14.96
C ASP A 444 19.36 -15.59 15.04
N ASP A 445 18.78 -14.53 14.48
CA ASP A 445 17.35 -14.36 14.33
C ASP A 445 17.04 -13.62 13.01
N ILE A 446 16.41 -14.32 12.06
CA ILE A 446 16.01 -13.71 10.80
C ILE A 446 14.78 -12.80 10.94
N GLY A 447 14.03 -12.92 12.04
CA GLY A 447 12.83 -12.11 12.29
C GLY A 447 13.10 -10.63 12.55
N GLU A 448 14.37 -10.28 12.79
CA GLU A 448 14.83 -8.89 12.84
C GLU A 448 14.79 -8.20 11.47
N TYR A 449 14.68 -8.97 10.40
CA TYR A 449 14.75 -8.52 9.01
C TYR A 449 13.43 -8.77 8.28
N LYS A 450 13.18 -8.00 7.24
CA LYS A 450 12.01 -8.10 6.36
C LYS A 450 12.37 -8.55 4.96
N ASN A 451 13.56 -8.23 4.45
CA ASN A 451 13.93 -8.55 3.07
C ASN A 451 15.41 -8.91 2.91
N LEU A 452 15.69 -9.90 2.06
CA LEU A 452 17.03 -10.18 1.55
C LEU A 452 17.12 -9.68 0.10
N ILE A 453 18.00 -8.72 -0.16
CA ILE A 453 18.21 -8.13 -1.49
C ILE A 453 19.63 -8.40 -1.95
N PHE A 454 19.77 -8.69 -3.24
CA PHE A 454 21.06 -8.87 -3.87
C PHE A 454 20.96 -8.67 -5.38
N TYR A 455 22.11 -8.42 -6.01
CA TYR A 455 22.23 -8.35 -7.45
C TYR A 455 22.92 -9.58 -8.00
N GLY A 456 22.46 -10.02 -9.16
CA GLY A 456 22.98 -11.22 -9.80
C GLY A 456 23.08 -11.08 -11.31
N LYS A 457 24.11 -11.72 -11.89
CA LYS A 457 24.38 -11.69 -13.34
C LYS A 457 24.91 -13.03 -13.82
N LYS A 458 24.32 -13.56 -14.90
CA LYS A 458 24.89 -14.71 -15.60
C LYS A 458 26.05 -14.24 -16.47
N ALA A 459 27.26 -14.65 -16.10
CA ALA A 459 28.47 -14.29 -16.82
C ALA A 459 28.78 -15.25 -17.98
N ALA A 460 28.50 -16.55 -17.83
CA ALA A 460 28.78 -17.54 -18.88
C ALA A 460 27.92 -18.82 -18.78
N ASP A 461 27.69 -19.45 -19.93
CA ASP A 461 27.05 -20.77 -20.13
C ASP A 461 25.83 -21.04 -19.25
N HIS A 462 25.88 -22.05 -18.37
CA HIS A 462 24.77 -22.49 -17.54
C HIS A 462 24.83 -21.89 -16.12
N GLY A 463 25.54 -20.77 -15.93
CA GLY A 463 25.54 -20.04 -14.65
C GLY A 463 24.11 -19.64 -14.29
N GLN A 464 23.71 -19.84 -13.05
CA GLN A 464 22.32 -19.66 -12.67
C GLN A 464 22.13 -19.31 -11.21
N LEU A 465 20.99 -18.69 -10.91
CA LEU A 465 20.64 -18.23 -9.57
C LEU A 465 20.05 -19.38 -8.77
N THR A 466 20.61 -19.67 -7.60
CA THR A 466 20.01 -20.60 -6.64
C THR A 466 20.32 -20.14 -5.22
N VAL A 467 19.31 -19.66 -4.49
CA VAL A 467 19.41 -19.20 -3.11
C VAL A 467 18.38 -19.93 -2.26
N TYR A 468 18.82 -20.43 -1.11
CA TYR A 468 17.97 -21.11 -0.13
C TYR A 468 18.20 -20.53 1.27
N ILE A 469 17.10 -20.32 1.99
CA ILE A 469 17.09 -19.96 3.41
C ILE A 469 16.58 -21.17 4.19
N TYR A 470 17.34 -21.60 5.19
CA TYR A 470 17.06 -22.76 6.01
C TYR A 470 16.83 -22.37 7.46
N ASP A 471 15.88 -23.02 8.14
CA ASP A 471 15.72 -22.92 9.59
C ASP A 471 16.88 -23.64 10.32
N SER A 472 16.91 -23.49 11.64
CA SER A 472 17.89 -24.18 12.50
C SER A 472 17.83 -25.72 12.46
N ASN A 473 16.75 -26.31 11.92
CA ASN A 473 16.59 -27.75 11.73
C ASN A 473 16.99 -28.21 10.30
N GLY A 474 17.36 -27.27 9.42
CA GLY A 474 17.69 -27.53 8.02
C GLY A 474 16.50 -27.62 7.08
N ASN A 475 15.29 -27.22 7.51
CA ASN A 475 14.12 -27.12 6.64
C ASN A 475 14.19 -25.84 5.80
N VAL A 476 13.79 -25.90 4.54
CA VAL A 476 13.71 -24.71 3.68
C VAL A 476 12.57 -23.81 4.16
N MET A 477 12.90 -22.56 4.46
CA MET A 477 11.96 -21.49 4.83
C MET A 477 11.58 -20.64 3.61
N ALA A 478 12.55 -20.34 2.75
CA ALA A 478 12.36 -19.58 1.52
C ALA A 478 13.42 -19.96 0.47
N GLU A 479 13.12 -19.72 -0.79
CA GLU A 479 14.04 -19.95 -1.91
C GLU A 479 13.90 -18.87 -3.00
N ARG A 480 14.97 -18.65 -3.76
CA ARG A 480 14.94 -17.92 -5.02
C ARG A 480 15.82 -18.65 -6.02
N THR A 481 15.22 -19.12 -7.10
CA THR A 481 15.95 -19.85 -8.15
C THR A 481 15.56 -19.33 -9.52
N GLU A 482 16.52 -19.11 -10.39
CA GLU A 482 16.27 -18.86 -11.81
C GLU A 482 17.20 -19.72 -12.65
N THR A 483 16.63 -20.46 -13.60
CA THR A 483 17.41 -21.33 -14.47
C THR A 483 18.09 -20.55 -15.59
N TYR A 484 19.28 -20.97 -16.00
CA TYR A 484 20.08 -20.25 -17.00
C TYR A 484 19.36 -19.88 -18.33
N PRO A 485 18.35 -20.63 -18.84
CA PRO A 485 17.65 -20.23 -20.06
C PRO A 485 16.74 -18.99 -19.87
N ASN A 486 16.38 -18.67 -18.63
CA ASN A 486 15.58 -17.51 -18.27
C ASN A 486 16.43 -16.28 -17.90
N LEU A 487 17.76 -16.44 -17.87
CA LEU A 487 18.69 -15.40 -17.49
C LEU A 487 19.38 -14.85 -18.74
N ASP A 488 19.46 -13.53 -18.84
CA ASP A 488 20.33 -12.86 -19.79
C ASP A 488 21.70 -12.56 -19.16
N ASN A 489 22.50 -11.68 -19.77
CA ASN A 489 23.84 -11.35 -19.32
C ASN A 489 23.91 -9.95 -18.67
N GLU A 490 22.77 -9.37 -18.30
CA GLU A 490 22.69 -8.11 -17.57
C GLU A 490 22.65 -8.36 -16.05
N TRP A 491 22.77 -7.29 -15.28
CA TRP A 491 22.55 -7.33 -13.84
C TRP A 491 21.06 -7.23 -13.56
N HIS A 492 20.58 -8.09 -12.66
CA HIS A 492 19.21 -8.05 -12.16
C HIS A 492 19.20 -7.93 -10.65
N GLN A 493 18.17 -7.24 -10.13
CA GLN A 493 17.91 -7.15 -8.71
C GLN A 493 17.00 -8.33 -8.29
N TYR A 494 17.33 -8.97 -7.19
CA TYR A 494 16.53 -10.03 -6.60
C TYR A 494 16.18 -9.67 -5.16
N LEU A 495 14.95 -10.01 -4.78
CA LEU A 495 14.42 -9.82 -3.44
C LEU A 495 13.76 -11.11 -2.97
N ILE A 496 14.02 -11.47 -1.71
CA ILE A 496 13.32 -12.54 -0.99
C ILE A 496 12.66 -11.88 0.22
N ASP A 497 11.32 -11.97 0.28
CA ASP A 497 10.53 -11.53 1.43
C ASP A 497 10.78 -12.51 2.59
N VAL A 498 11.38 -12.01 3.67
CA VAL A 498 11.66 -12.77 4.89
C VAL A 498 10.83 -12.27 6.08
N SER A 499 9.85 -11.39 5.84
CA SER A 499 9.08 -10.69 6.87
C SER A 499 8.29 -11.60 7.81
N GLN A 500 8.00 -12.82 7.37
CA GLN A 500 7.25 -13.86 8.10
C GLN A 500 8.16 -14.97 8.65
N LEU A 501 9.48 -14.85 8.48
CA LEU A 501 10.45 -15.82 8.97
C LEU A 501 10.92 -15.42 10.37
N GLU A 502 11.17 -16.40 11.23
CA GLU A 502 11.63 -16.17 12.61
C GLU A 502 12.73 -17.17 12.99
N GLY A 503 13.59 -16.76 13.93
CA GLY A 503 14.62 -17.62 14.52
C GLY A 503 15.89 -17.75 13.67
N GLY A 504 16.83 -18.56 14.15
CA GLY A 504 18.13 -18.70 13.52
C GLY A 504 18.04 -19.32 12.13
N ALA A 505 18.67 -18.66 11.15
CA ALA A 505 18.61 -19.04 9.74
C ALA A 505 20.00 -19.16 9.12
N THR A 506 20.16 -20.15 8.24
CA THR A 506 21.33 -20.28 7.36
C THR A 506 20.91 -19.96 5.93
N ILE A 507 21.66 -19.10 5.25
CA ILE A 507 21.38 -18.72 3.86
C ILE A 507 22.53 -19.21 2.98
N ILE A 508 22.21 -19.93 1.90
CA ILE A 508 23.17 -20.46 0.94
C ILE A 508 22.90 -19.88 -0.43
N PHE A 509 23.92 -19.29 -1.03
CA PHE A 509 23.96 -18.79 -2.39
C PHE A 509 24.80 -19.73 -3.27
N ASN A 510 24.21 -20.20 -4.36
CA ASN A 510 24.85 -21.03 -5.36
C ASN A 510 24.66 -20.43 -6.76
N GLY A 511 25.77 -20.07 -7.41
CA GLY A 511 25.80 -19.53 -8.77
C GLY A 511 26.16 -20.56 -9.85
N GLY A 512 26.64 -21.74 -9.43
CA GLY A 512 26.97 -22.84 -10.33
C GLY A 512 25.73 -23.62 -10.79
N TYR A 513 25.87 -24.38 -11.88
CA TYR A 513 24.78 -25.25 -12.34
C TYR A 513 24.44 -26.34 -11.30
N ILE A 514 23.16 -26.67 -11.15
CA ILE A 514 22.61 -27.48 -10.05
C ILE A 514 22.83 -29.00 -10.17
N ASP A 515 23.50 -29.46 -11.21
CA ASP A 515 23.89 -30.86 -11.34
C ASP A 515 25.11 -31.04 -12.28
N ASN A 516 25.58 -32.27 -12.39
CA ASN A 516 26.77 -32.64 -13.13
C ASN A 516 26.62 -32.65 -14.67
N SER A 517 25.45 -32.28 -15.19
CA SER A 517 25.24 -32.11 -16.64
C SER A 517 25.57 -30.69 -17.12
N GLY A 518 25.86 -29.76 -16.20
CA GLY A 518 26.25 -28.38 -16.49
C GLY A 518 27.63 -28.24 -17.15
N ASN A 519 27.85 -27.14 -17.86
CA ASN A 519 29.18 -26.82 -18.35
C ASN A 519 30.10 -26.44 -17.17
N ALA A 520 31.34 -26.93 -17.17
CA ALA A 520 32.35 -26.54 -16.18
C ALA A 520 32.76 -25.06 -16.28
N ASP A 521 32.51 -24.43 -17.44
CA ASP A 521 32.76 -23.01 -17.69
C ASP A 521 31.56 -22.10 -17.35
N SER A 522 30.51 -22.67 -16.71
CA SER A 522 29.33 -21.90 -16.26
C SER A 522 29.72 -20.87 -15.20
N GLN A 523 29.29 -19.62 -15.38
CA GLN A 523 29.63 -18.53 -14.47
C GLN A 523 28.43 -17.69 -14.09
N TYR A 524 28.31 -17.38 -12.80
CA TYR A 524 27.34 -16.45 -12.25
C TYR A 524 28.01 -15.58 -11.20
N VAL A 525 27.65 -14.31 -11.14
CA VAL A 525 28.21 -13.35 -10.18
C VAL A 525 27.09 -12.86 -9.29
N PHE A 526 27.29 -12.92 -7.98
CA PHE A 526 26.48 -12.22 -6.97
C PHE A 526 27.20 -10.93 -6.55
N SER A 527 26.46 -9.87 -6.26
CA SER A 527 27.02 -8.60 -5.79
C SER A 527 26.01 -7.88 -4.90
N ASP A 528 26.52 -7.01 -4.02
CA ASP A 528 25.71 -6.12 -3.16
C ASP A 528 24.55 -6.82 -2.44
N ILE A 529 24.90 -7.76 -1.56
CA ILE A 529 23.93 -8.55 -0.79
C ILE A 529 23.70 -7.91 0.56
N THR A 530 22.45 -7.61 0.86
CA THR A 530 22.06 -6.96 2.10
C THR A 530 20.77 -7.56 2.64
N LEU A 531 20.75 -7.86 3.94
CA LEU A 531 19.58 -8.29 4.69
C LEU A 531 19.06 -7.07 5.48
N TYR A 532 17.83 -6.67 5.19
CA TYR A 532 17.20 -5.44 5.69
C TYR A 532 16.05 -5.72 6.62
#